data_AF-A0A7V5F350-F1
#
_entry.id   AF-A0A7V5F350-F1
#
_cell.length_a   1.000
_cell.length_b   1.000
_cell.length_c   1.000
_cell.angle_alpha   90.00
_cell.angle_beta   90.00
_cell.angle_gamma   90.00
#
_symmetry.space_group_name_H-M   'P 1'
#
loop_
_entity.id
_entity.type
_entity.pdbx_description
1 polymer ?
#
loop_
_entity_poly.entity_id
_entity_poly.type
_entity_poly.pdbx_seq_one_letter_code
_entity_poly.pdbx_strand_id
1 'polypeptide(L)' 'MTLLPDLRSDCAACAALCCMALAFDEGEFFAIDKPAGLPCPNLDEEMGCSLYGRLEYEGFKGCARYECQGAGQRVTQEVF' A
#
# COMPACT_ATOMS: atom_id res chain seq x y z
N MET A 1 13.73 -18.92 -20.58
CA MET A 1 13.35 -18.40 -19.26
C MET A 1 13.33 -16.89 -19.36
N THR A 2 12.14 -16.30 -19.38
CA THR A 2 12.00 -14.84 -19.37
C THR A 2 12.46 -14.35 -18.01
N LEU A 3 13.50 -13.52 -17.98
CA LEU A 3 13.93 -12.84 -16.76
C LEU A 3 12.83 -11.87 -16.36
N LEU A 4 12.21 -12.11 -15.21
CA LEU A 4 11.38 -11.10 -14.57
C LEU A 4 12.29 -9.94 -14.17
N PRO A 5 11.88 -8.68 -14.41
CA PRO A 5 12.66 -7.53 -14.00
C PRO A 5 12.82 -7.50 -12.48
N ASP A 6 13.93 -6.92 -12.01
CA ASP A 6 14.15 -6.70 -10.59
C ASP A 6 13.12 -5.70 -10.04
N LEU A 7 12.62 -6.01 -8.85
CA LEU A 7 11.55 -5.30 -8.17
C LEU A 7 12.08 -4.82 -6.83
N ARG A 8 12.09 -3.51 -6.63
CA ARG A 8 12.54 -2.87 -5.41
C ARG A 8 11.56 -1.78 -5.00
N SER A 9 11.20 -1.76 -3.73
CA SER A 9 10.38 -0.69 -3.16
C SER A 9 11.17 0.62 -3.08
N ASP A 10 10.55 1.68 -3.59
CA ASP A 10 10.95 3.07 -3.34
C ASP A 10 9.75 3.83 -2.79
N CYS A 11 9.75 4.13 -1.49
CA CYS A 11 8.63 4.82 -0.84
C CYS A 11 8.39 6.22 -1.42
N ALA A 12 9.42 6.89 -1.95
CA ALA A 12 9.27 8.21 -2.59
C ALA A 12 8.55 8.12 -3.95
N ALA A 13 8.48 6.92 -4.54
CA ALA A 13 7.78 6.61 -5.78
C ALA A 13 6.44 5.88 -5.52
N CYS A 14 5.91 5.92 -4.30
CA CYS A 14 4.66 5.24 -3.96
C CYS A 14 3.47 5.78 -4.76
N ALA A 15 2.72 4.89 -5.39
CA ALA A 15 1.51 5.23 -6.14
C ALA A 15 0.20 4.88 -5.38
N ALA A 16 0.28 4.69 -4.06
CA ALA A 16 -0.83 4.34 -3.17
C ALA A 16 -1.70 3.13 -3.58
N LEU A 17 -1.25 2.28 -4.51
CA LEU A 17 -2.11 1.27 -5.13
C LEU A 17 -2.68 0.27 -4.12
N CYS A 18 -1.90 -0.16 -3.13
CA CYS A 18 -2.40 -1.03 -2.06
C CYS A 18 -3.42 -0.34 -1.13
N CYS A 19 -3.22 0.96 -0.84
CA CYS A 19 -4.13 1.76 -0.02
C CYS A 19 -5.46 2.07 -0.74
N MET A 20 -5.42 2.22 -2.06
CA MET A 20 -6.58 2.54 -2.89
C MET A 20 -7.35 1.29 -3.32
N ALA A 21 -6.65 0.30 -3.89
CA ALA A 21 -7.30 -0.79 -4.61
C ALA A 21 -7.83 -1.90 -3.69
N LEU A 22 -7.11 -2.26 -2.64
CA LEU A 22 -7.43 -3.43 -1.84
C LEU A 22 -8.53 -3.15 -0.82
N ALA A 23 -9.39 -4.14 -0.59
CA ALA A 23 -10.31 -4.15 0.55
C ALA A 23 -9.59 -4.73 1.78
N PHE A 24 -10.06 -4.36 2.96
CA PHE A 24 -9.74 -5.05 4.21
C PHE A 24 -10.91 -4.92 5.19
N ASP A 25 -11.13 -5.97 5.98
CA ASP A 25 -12.19 -6.01 7.00
C ASP A 25 -11.60 -5.73 8.38
N GLU A 26 -12.40 -5.12 9.26
CA GLU A 26 -12.03 -4.87 10.66
C GLU A 26 -11.73 -6.19 11.38
N GLY A 27 -10.63 -6.23 12.13
CA GLY A 27 -10.24 -7.40 12.90
C GLY A 27 -8.81 -7.36 13.43
N GLU A 28 -8.17 -8.52 13.51
CA GLU A 28 -6.83 -8.65 14.11
C GLU A 28 -5.75 -7.80 13.40
N PHE A 29 -5.90 -7.61 12.09
CA PHE A 29 -4.87 -6.98 11.25
C PHE A 29 -5.20 -5.55 10.82
N PHE A 30 -6.46 -5.13 10.92
CA PHE A 30 -6.93 -3.83 10.46
C PHE A 30 -7.97 -3.27 11.44
N ALA A 31 -7.82 -1.99 11.80
CA ALA A 31 -8.67 -1.32 12.78
C ALA A 31 -10.03 -0.87 12.24
N ILE A 32 -10.26 -0.97 10.92
CA ILE A 32 -11.47 -0.49 10.25
C ILE A 32 -11.82 -1.44 9.09
N ASP A 33 -13.08 -1.43 8.71
CA ASP A 33 -13.49 -1.88 7.37
C ASP A 33 -13.10 -0.83 6.32
N LYS A 34 -12.56 -1.29 5.19
CA LYS A 34 -12.33 -0.48 4.00
C LYS A 34 -12.75 -1.25 2.75
N PRO A 35 -13.70 -0.74 1.96
CA PRO A 35 -14.02 -1.35 0.67
C PRO A 35 -12.88 -1.15 -0.34
N ALA A 36 -12.84 -2.03 -1.35
CA ALA A 36 -11.92 -1.92 -2.48
C ALA A 36 -12.22 -0.66 -3.31
N GLY A 37 -11.18 -0.05 -3.88
CA GLY A 37 -11.30 1.10 -4.77
C GLY A 37 -11.58 2.45 -4.10
N LEU A 38 -11.81 2.48 -2.78
CA LEU A 38 -11.87 3.73 -2.01
C LEU A 38 -10.53 4.03 -1.33
N PRO A 39 -10.13 5.32 -1.23
CA PRO A 39 -8.92 5.71 -0.53
C PRO A 39 -8.97 5.28 0.93
N CYS A 40 -7.85 4.74 1.42
CA CYS A 40 -7.64 4.58 2.85
C CYS A 40 -7.69 5.96 3.52
N PRO A 41 -8.39 6.15 4.64
CA PRO A 41 -8.48 7.45 5.31
C PRO A 41 -7.13 7.97 5.83
N ASN A 42 -6.12 7.11 5.92
CA ASN A 42 -4.77 7.45 6.35
C ASN A 42 -3.84 7.84 5.19
N LEU A 43 -4.35 7.86 3.95
CA LEU A 43 -3.61 8.28 2.76
C LEU A 43 -3.57 9.81 2.69
N ASP A 44 -2.38 10.38 2.50
CA ASP A 44 -2.19 11.81 2.31
C ASP A 44 -2.29 12.23 0.83
N GLU A 45 -2.21 13.54 0.57
CA GLU A 45 -2.33 14.13 -0.77
C GLU A 45 -1.14 13.77 -1.69
N GLU A 46 -0.01 13.33 -1.11
CA GLU A 46 1.21 12.94 -1.81
C GLU A 46 1.29 11.41 -2.02
N MET A 47 0.16 10.70 -1.88
CA MET A 47 0.07 9.24 -2.02
C MET A 47 0.87 8.45 -0.96
N GLY A 48 1.25 9.12 0.13
CA GLY A 48 1.90 8.57 1.31
C GLY A 48 0.90 8.09 2.37
N CYS A 49 1.38 7.24 3.28
CA CYS A 49 0.61 6.84 4.45
C CYS A 49 1.05 7.66 5.66
N SER A 50 0.15 8.51 6.15
CA SER A 50 0.39 9.42 7.29
C SER A 50 0.72 8.71 8.61
N LEU A 51 0.41 7.40 8.73
CA LEU A 51 0.65 6.58 9.92
C LEU A 51 1.75 5.53 9.74
N TYR A 52 2.52 5.55 8.64
CA TYR A 52 3.42 4.44 8.27
C TYR A 52 4.35 4.00 9.41
N GLY A 53 4.96 4.94 10.13
CA GLY A 53 5.86 4.67 11.26
C GLY A 53 5.17 4.16 12.54
N ARG A 54 3.84 4.09 12.56
CA ARG A 54 3.03 3.68 13.73
C ARG A 54 1.89 2.72 13.38
N LEU A 55 1.93 2.09 12.21
CA LEU A 55 0.86 1.20 11.71
C LEU A 55 0.42 0.14 12.72
N GLU A 56 1.37 -0.56 13.36
CA GLU A 56 1.02 -1.60 14.33
C GLU A 56 0.30 -1.06 15.56
N TYR A 57 0.74 0.11 16.07
CA TYR A 57 0.12 0.77 17.22
C TYR A 57 -1.29 1.25 16.90
N GLU A 58 -1.51 1.71 15.68
CA GLU A 58 -2.81 2.20 15.17
C GLU A 58 -3.72 1.05 14.66
N GLY A 59 -3.30 -0.21 14.81
CA GLY A 59 -4.12 -1.38 14.45
C GLY A 59 -4.06 -1.81 12.97
N PHE A 60 -3.06 -1.37 12.21
CA PHE A 60 -2.84 -1.71 10.80
C PHE A 60 -1.68 -2.70 10.61
N LYS A 61 -1.64 -3.77 11.40
CA LYS A 61 -0.59 -4.82 11.32
C LYS A 61 -0.53 -5.48 9.95
N GLY A 62 -1.65 -5.57 9.23
CA GLY A 62 -1.68 -6.07 7.86
C GLY A 62 -0.87 -5.20 6.90
N CYS A 63 -1.01 -3.87 7.01
CA CYS A 63 -0.20 -2.92 6.26
C CYS A 63 1.29 -3.01 6.63
N ALA A 64 1.62 -3.17 7.91
CA ALA A 64 3.01 -3.28 8.37
C ALA A 64 3.73 -4.54 7.84
N ARG A 65 3.00 -5.64 7.62
CA ARG A 65 3.55 -6.89 7.08
C ARG A 65 3.58 -6.95 5.56
N TYR A 66 2.79 -6.13 4.90
CA TYR A 66 2.70 -6.11 3.45
C TYR A 66 3.86 -5.33 2.83
N GLU A 67 4.50 -5.91 1.82
CA GLU A 67 5.49 -5.23 0.98
C GLU A 67 5.11 -5.39 -0.50
N CYS A 68 4.97 -4.27 -1.20
CA CYS A 68 4.65 -4.27 -2.64
C CYS A 68 5.85 -4.62 -3.54
N GLN A 69 7.07 -4.63 -2.98
CA GLN A 69 8.34 -4.80 -3.68
C GLN A 69 8.53 -3.85 -4.89
N GLY A 70 7.77 -2.74 -4.98
CA GLY A 70 7.83 -1.81 -6.12
C GLY A 70 7.06 -2.25 -7.37
N ALA A 71 6.34 -3.37 -7.35
CA ALA A 71 5.58 -3.84 -8.51
C ALA A 71 4.53 -2.83 -8.98
N GLY A 72 3.75 -2.27 -8.05
CA GLY A 72 2.75 -1.25 -8.36
C GLY A 72 3.36 0.06 -8.85
N GLN A 73 4.51 0.45 -8.29
CA GLN A 73 5.26 1.64 -8.69
C GLN A 73 5.68 1.53 -10.16
N ARG A 74 6.31 0.42 -10.52
CA ARG A 74 6.68 0.12 -11.90
C ARG A 74 5.49 0.18 -12.85
N VAL A 75 4.41 -0.55 -12.56
CA VAL A 75 3.24 -0.61 -13.47
C VAL A 75 2.63 0.78 -13.66
N THR A 76 2.50 1.57 -12.58
CA THR A 76 1.87 2.89 -12.66
C THR A 76 2.74 3.95 -13.35
N GLN A 77 4.07 3.80 -13.33
CA GLN A 77 5.01 4.80 -13.87
C GLN A 77 5.56 4.45 -15.25
N GLU A 78 5.61 3.17 -15.61
CA GLU A 78 6.17 2.72 -16.89
C GLU A 78 5.09 2.41 -17.95
N VAL A 79 3.84 2.15 -17.53
CA VAL A 79 2.77 1.71 -18.44
C VAL A 79 1.72 2.80 -18.70
N PHE A 80 1.45 3.66 -17.72
CA PHE A 80 0.42 4.71 -17.76
C PHE A 80 1.06 6.09 -17.70
#